data_AF-A0A528JHP9-F1
#
_entry.id   AF-A0A528JHP9-F1
#
_cell.length_a   1.000
_cell.length_b   1.000
_cell.length_c   1.000
_cell.angle_alpha   90.00
_cell.angle_beta   90.00
_cell.angle_gamma   90.00
#
_symmetry.space_group_name_H-M   'P 1'
#
loop_
_entity.id
_entity.type
_entity.pdbx_description
1 polymer ?
#
loop_
_entity_poly.entity_id
_entity_poly.type
_entity_poly.pdbx_seq_one_letter_code
_entity_poly.pdbx_strand_id
1 'polypeptide(L)'
;MISSQSHRLASGGLIDRSAPLNFRFDGKTFAGFQGDTLASALIANGVKLVGRSFKYHRPRGILTSGSEEPNALVELRTGARREPNTKATTAELYDGLEAASQNRWPSLRHDLMAVNQLFSPIFVAGFYYKTFMWPAKFWEAIYEPAIRRAAGLGRAGTAADTARYERMNAFCDVLVVGSGPAGLMAAKAAADQGARVILSELEPRFGGSANWSGETIDGMPGADWAARAAGQLEGYDNVRLLPRTTVWGYYDGNVLAALERVTDHKERPGKGEPRHRYWVIRAKSVVLATGSFERPLVFPGNDRPGVMLAHAAERYTNEYGVLPGHRIALFTNND
;
A
#
# COMPACT_ATOMS: atom_id res chain seq x y z
N MET A 1 -5.02 28.66 -2.16
CA MET A 1 -5.91 28.19 -1.08
C MET A 1 -5.72 26.70 -0.96
N ILE A 2 -5.31 26.21 0.22
CA ILE A 2 -5.28 24.78 0.51
C ILE A 2 -6.74 24.31 0.43
N SER A 3 -7.03 23.35 -0.46
CA SER A 3 -8.37 22.79 -0.62
C SER A 3 -8.84 22.26 0.74
N SER A 4 -10.01 22.71 1.22
CA SER A 4 -10.67 22.05 2.35
C SER A 4 -10.83 20.57 1.98
N GLN A 5 -10.27 19.66 2.79
CA GLN A 5 -10.40 18.23 2.58
C GLN A 5 -11.85 17.82 2.79
N SER A 6 -12.60 17.71 1.69
CA SER A 6 -14.06 17.50 1.71
C SER A 6 -14.53 16.22 2.38
N HIS A 7 -13.66 15.22 2.56
CA HIS A 7 -13.99 13.92 3.15
C HIS A 7 -13.22 13.63 4.44
N ARG A 8 -12.39 14.57 4.92
CA ARG A 8 -11.69 14.40 6.20
C ARG A 8 -12.63 14.74 7.35
N LEU A 9 -12.67 13.87 8.35
CA LEU A 9 -13.35 14.12 9.61
C LEU A 9 -12.65 15.24 10.40
N ALA A 10 -13.42 16.00 11.17
CA ALA A 10 -12.90 17.10 11.99
C ALA A 10 -11.90 16.63 13.06
N SER A 11 -12.08 15.41 13.58
CA SER A 11 -11.25 14.77 14.60
C SER A 11 -11.04 13.28 14.30
N GLY A 12 -10.24 12.61 15.12
CA GLY A 12 -9.93 11.19 14.98
C GLY A 12 -8.86 10.90 13.93
N GLY A 13 -8.64 9.60 13.70
CA GLY A 13 -7.52 9.10 12.91
C GLY A 13 -6.21 9.08 13.71
N LEU A 14 -5.35 8.16 13.34
CA LEU A 14 -3.98 7.94 13.79
C LEU A 14 -2.97 8.80 13.00
N ILE A 15 -3.38 9.99 12.58
CA ILE A 15 -2.58 10.97 11.84
C ILE A 15 -2.16 12.14 12.73
N ASP A 16 -1.02 12.75 12.43
CA ASP A 16 -0.60 13.98 13.10
C ASP A 16 -1.18 15.21 12.40
N ARG A 17 -2.29 15.70 12.95
CA ARG A 17 -3.01 16.88 12.44
C ARG A 17 -2.26 18.19 12.64
N SER A 18 -1.20 18.21 13.46
CA SER A 18 -0.34 19.39 13.65
C SER A 18 0.74 19.51 12.58
N ALA A 19 0.97 18.45 11.80
CA ALA A 19 1.96 18.37 10.73
C ALA A 19 1.27 18.23 9.35
N PRO A 20 0.71 19.31 8.79
CA PRO A 20 0.11 19.29 7.45
C PRO A 20 1.19 19.10 6.38
N LEU A 21 0.87 18.31 5.35
CA LEU A 21 1.74 18.01 4.21
C LEU A 21 1.07 18.47 2.91
N ASN A 22 1.87 18.94 1.95
CA ASN A 22 1.42 19.18 0.59
C ASN A 22 1.92 18.08 -0.34
N PHE A 23 1.09 17.65 -1.27
CA PHE A 23 1.49 16.67 -2.28
C PHE A 23 0.83 16.96 -3.62
N ARG A 24 1.32 16.31 -4.68
CA ARG A 24 0.79 16.45 -6.03
C ARG A 24 0.35 15.11 -6.58
N PHE A 25 -0.84 15.07 -7.16
CA PHE A 25 -1.33 13.92 -7.92
C PHE A 25 -1.85 14.39 -9.29
N ASP A 26 -1.32 13.81 -10.36
CA ASP A 26 -1.62 14.21 -11.74
C ASP A 26 -1.48 15.72 -11.98
N GLY A 27 -0.41 16.30 -11.40
CA GLY A 27 -0.07 17.72 -11.53
C GLY A 27 -0.90 18.67 -10.66
N LYS A 28 -1.96 18.20 -10.00
CA LYS A 28 -2.78 18.98 -9.06
C LYS A 28 -2.26 18.87 -7.64
N THR A 29 -2.27 19.99 -6.93
CA THR A 29 -1.84 20.05 -5.52
C THR A 29 -2.99 19.69 -4.59
N PHE A 30 -2.69 18.90 -3.57
CA PHE A 30 -3.58 18.45 -2.52
C PHE A 30 -2.89 18.58 -1.16
N ALA A 31 -3.67 18.52 -0.08
CA ALA A 31 -3.14 18.51 1.28
C ALA A 31 -3.40 17.17 1.97
N GLY A 32 -2.53 16.80 2.89
CA GLY A 32 -2.61 15.64 3.77
C GLY A 32 -2.00 15.95 5.12
N PHE A 33 -1.79 14.91 5.93
CA PHE A 33 -1.14 15.01 7.22
C PHE A 33 -0.07 13.94 7.36
N GLN A 34 0.91 14.17 8.23
CA GLN A 34 1.88 13.14 8.59
C GLN A 34 1.13 11.91 9.14
N GLY A 35 1.47 10.73 8.64
CA GLY A 35 0.75 9.47 8.94
C GLY A 35 -0.28 9.07 7.88
N ASP A 36 -0.67 9.96 6.95
CA ASP A 36 -1.44 9.55 5.78
C ASP A 36 -0.64 8.61 4.87
N THR A 37 -1.36 7.73 4.20
CA THR A 37 -0.94 7.16 2.91
C THR A 37 -1.42 8.04 1.76
N LEU A 38 -0.81 7.94 0.59
CA LEU A 38 -1.28 8.64 -0.62
C LEU A 38 -2.76 8.33 -0.89
N ALA A 39 -3.20 7.09 -0.72
CA ALA A 39 -4.61 6.71 -0.88
C ALA A 39 -5.53 7.44 0.12
N SER A 40 -5.20 7.41 1.42
CA SER A 40 -6.00 8.10 2.43
C SER A 40 -6.09 9.61 2.18
N ALA A 41 -4.98 10.24 1.78
CA ALA A 41 -4.95 11.66 1.44
C ALA A 41 -5.76 11.98 0.17
N LEU A 42 -5.71 11.12 -0.85
CA LEU A 42 -6.54 11.26 -2.05
C LEU A 42 -8.04 11.17 -1.71
N ILE A 43 -8.45 10.20 -0.90
CA ILE A 43 -9.84 10.05 -0.46
C ILE A 43 -10.27 11.27 0.35
N ALA A 44 -9.44 11.76 1.27
CA ALA A 44 -9.71 12.96 2.07
C ALA A 44 -10.00 14.20 1.22
N ASN A 45 -9.34 14.31 0.06
CA ASN A 45 -9.56 15.38 -0.92
C ASN A 45 -10.71 15.09 -1.91
N GLY A 46 -11.46 14.00 -1.71
CA GLY A 46 -12.60 13.62 -2.55
C GLY A 46 -12.21 13.01 -3.91
N VAL A 47 -10.97 12.54 -4.07
CA VAL A 47 -10.51 11.92 -5.31
C VAL A 47 -11.02 10.48 -5.38
N LYS A 48 -11.98 10.22 -6.28
CA LYS A 48 -12.56 8.88 -6.50
C LYS A 48 -11.90 8.11 -7.64
N LEU A 49 -11.41 8.82 -8.66
CA LEU A 49 -10.80 8.24 -9.85
C LEU A 49 -9.28 8.33 -9.73
N VAL A 50 -8.62 7.18 -9.57
CA VAL A 50 -7.17 7.10 -9.35
C VAL A 50 -6.47 6.36 -10.50
N GLY A 51 -7.20 5.51 -11.23
CA GLY A 51 -6.65 4.73 -12.32
C GLY A 51 -7.66 4.36 -13.40
N ARG A 52 -7.17 3.63 -14.38
CA ARG A 52 -7.94 3.07 -15.50
C ARG A 52 -7.55 1.59 -15.64
N SER A 53 -8.53 0.72 -15.92
CA SER A 53 -8.24 -0.71 -16.11
C SER A 53 -7.28 -0.89 -17.29
N PHE A 54 -6.27 -1.77 -17.16
CA PHE A 54 -5.18 -1.87 -18.13
C PHE A 54 -5.61 -2.12 -19.58
N LYS A 55 -6.70 -2.88 -19.81
CA LYS A 55 -7.15 -3.27 -21.15
C LYS A 55 -8.25 -2.37 -21.70
N TYR A 56 -9.28 -2.15 -20.89
CA TYR A 56 -10.52 -1.52 -21.33
C TYR A 56 -10.61 -0.05 -20.96
N HIS A 57 -9.64 0.49 -20.22
CA HIS A 57 -9.67 1.87 -19.72
C HIS A 57 -10.96 2.22 -18.95
N ARG A 58 -11.56 1.23 -18.28
CA ARG A 58 -12.69 1.45 -17.36
C ARG A 58 -12.19 2.29 -16.18
N PRO A 59 -12.98 3.28 -15.70
CA PRO A 59 -12.62 4.06 -14.52
C PRO A 59 -12.34 3.14 -13.32
N ARG A 60 -11.27 3.39 -12.56
CA ARG A 60 -10.95 2.65 -11.33
C ARG A 60 -10.67 3.59 -10.17
N GLY A 61 -11.22 3.26 -9.01
CA GLY A 61 -10.93 3.91 -7.73
C GLY A 61 -10.09 3.02 -6.82
N ILE A 62 -9.78 3.54 -5.64
CA ILE A 62 -9.18 2.77 -4.54
C ILE A 62 -10.20 1.74 -4.07
N LEU A 63 -9.79 0.47 -3.98
CA LEU A 63 -10.64 -0.65 -3.61
C LEU A 63 -10.33 -1.17 -2.21
N THR A 64 -9.07 -1.13 -1.80
CA THR A 64 -8.58 -1.73 -0.55
C THR A 64 -7.75 -0.71 0.23
N SER A 65 -7.08 -1.12 1.31
CA SER A 65 -6.33 -0.22 2.19
C SER A 65 -4.92 -0.67 2.52
N GLY A 66 -4.43 -1.76 1.93
CA GLY A 66 -3.11 -2.32 2.18
C GLY A 66 -2.39 -2.80 0.92
N SER A 67 -1.55 -3.82 1.09
CA SER A 67 -0.70 -4.37 0.02
C SER A 67 -1.48 -5.14 -1.06
N GLU A 68 -2.74 -5.45 -0.80
CA GLU A 68 -3.69 -6.16 -1.66
C GLU A 68 -4.39 -5.28 -2.71
N GLU A 69 -4.11 -3.97 -2.74
CA GLU A 69 -4.74 -3.02 -3.66
C GLU A 69 -4.45 -3.35 -5.15
N PRO A 70 -5.48 -3.59 -5.98
CA PRO A 70 -5.29 -3.98 -7.38
C PRO A 70 -5.37 -2.82 -8.39
N ASN A 71 -5.98 -1.68 -8.02
CA ASN A 71 -6.36 -0.61 -8.95
C ASN A 71 -5.47 0.63 -8.81
N ALA A 72 -5.25 1.12 -7.59
CA ALA A 72 -4.60 2.40 -7.30
C ALA A 72 -3.07 2.33 -7.39
N LEU A 73 -2.57 1.95 -8.57
CA LEU A 73 -1.15 1.91 -8.91
C LEU A 73 -0.72 3.25 -9.50
N VAL A 74 0.31 3.85 -8.94
CA VAL A 74 0.82 5.17 -9.32
C VAL A 74 2.31 5.11 -9.66
N GLU A 75 2.73 6.05 -10.51
CA GLU A 75 4.14 6.41 -10.64
C GLU A 75 4.47 7.42 -9.54
N LEU A 76 5.45 7.11 -8.70
CA LEU A 76 6.02 8.06 -7.74
C LEU A 76 7.30 8.66 -8.29
N ARG A 77 7.56 9.91 -7.87
CA ARG A 77 8.83 10.63 -8.12
C ARG A 77 9.10 10.83 -9.62
N THR A 78 10.22 11.49 -9.92
CA THR A 78 10.66 11.76 -11.30
C THR A 78 12.15 11.46 -11.48
N GLY A 79 12.63 11.50 -12.72
CA GLY A 79 14.04 11.28 -13.03
C GLY A 79 14.57 9.90 -12.62
N ALA A 80 15.73 9.88 -11.97
CA ALA A 80 16.45 8.65 -11.59
C ALA A 80 15.78 7.86 -10.46
N ARG A 81 14.86 8.47 -9.71
CA ARG A 81 14.12 7.80 -8.62
C ARG A 81 12.68 7.47 -9.01
N ARG A 82 12.35 7.51 -10.30
CA ARG A 82 11.00 7.19 -10.77
C ARG A 82 10.65 5.74 -10.42
N GLU A 83 9.51 5.56 -9.78
CA GLU A 83 9.04 4.27 -9.29
C GLU A 83 7.64 3.98 -9.83
N PRO A 84 7.52 3.09 -10.82
CA PRO A 84 6.23 2.69 -11.35
C PRO A 84 5.55 1.67 -10.45
N ASN A 85 4.23 1.55 -10.60
CA ASN A 85 3.40 0.52 -9.99
C ASN A 85 3.41 0.51 -8.45
N THR A 86 3.70 1.64 -7.82
CA THR A 86 3.57 1.77 -6.37
C THR A 86 2.10 1.82 -5.99
N LYS A 87 1.70 1.03 -5.00
CA LYS A 87 0.34 1.06 -4.48
C LYS A 87 0.14 2.30 -3.62
N ALA A 88 -0.82 3.14 -3.98
CA ALA A 88 -1.13 4.36 -3.23
C ALA A 88 -1.50 4.08 -1.76
N THR A 89 -2.04 2.89 -1.48
CA THR A 89 -2.43 2.40 -0.14
C THR A 89 -1.25 2.13 0.78
N THR A 90 -0.06 1.89 0.23
CA THR A 90 1.16 1.57 1.02
C THR A 90 2.23 2.66 0.94
N ALA A 91 2.01 3.67 0.09
CA ALA A 91 2.90 4.81 -0.08
C ALA A 91 2.60 5.83 1.01
N GLU A 92 3.48 5.93 1.99
CA GLU A 92 3.39 6.94 3.04
C GLU A 92 3.56 8.34 2.47
N LEU A 93 2.72 9.25 2.92
CA LEU A 93 2.78 10.63 2.52
C LEU A 93 3.97 11.33 3.19
N TYR A 94 4.67 12.14 2.41
CA TYR A 94 5.68 13.07 2.90
C TYR A 94 5.50 14.40 2.15
N ASP A 95 6.01 15.50 2.71
CA ASP A 95 5.85 16.82 2.10
C ASP A 95 6.53 16.88 0.73
N GLY A 96 5.84 17.45 -0.25
CA GLY A 96 6.30 17.53 -1.63
C GLY A 96 6.22 16.22 -2.42
N LEU A 97 5.55 15.17 -1.91
CA LEU A 97 5.35 13.93 -2.67
C LEU A 97 4.68 14.23 -4.01
N GLU A 98 5.24 13.68 -5.09
CA GLU A 98 4.68 13.77 -6.44
C GLU A 98 4.33 12.38 -6.97
N ALA A 99 3.07 12.23 -7.37
CA ALA A 99 2.51 11.01 -7.91
C ALA A 99 1.74 11.27 -9.22
N ALA A 100 1.78 10.29 -10.13
CA ALA A 100 1.02 10.33 -11.37
C ALA A 100 0.24 9.03 -11.57
N SER A 101 -0.95 9.15 -12.13
CA SER A 101 -1.73 8.00 -12.57
C SER A 101 -1.12 7.36 -13.82
N GLN A 102 -1.32 6.05 -13.94
CA GLN A 102 -0.71 5.25 -15.00
C GLN A 102 -1.71 4.91 -16.12
N ASN A 103 -1.19 4.67 -17.31
CA ASN A 103 -1.92 4.16 -18.48
C ASN A 103 -3.21 4.93 -18.82
N ARG A 104 -3.07 6.25 -19.03
CA ARG A 104 -4.17 7.18 -19.38
C ARG A 104 -3.75 8.14 -20.47
N TRP A 105 -4.68 8.58 -21.34
CA TRP A 105 -4.40 9.65 -22.30
C TRP A 105 -5.64 10.44 -22.78
N PRO A 106 -5.60 11.79 -22.80
CA PRO A 106 -4.56 12.66 -22.23
C PRO A 106 -4.60 12.74 -20.71
N SER A 107 -5.72 12.42 -20.05
CA SER A 107 -5.88 12.52 -18.58
C SER A 107 -6.76 11.40 -18.03
N LEU A 108 -6.75 11.16 -16.71
CA LEU A 108 -7.68 10.20 -16.11
C LEU A 108 -9.14 10.52 -16.42
N ARG A 109 -9.54 11.79 -16.37
CA ARG A 109 -10.93 12.21 -16.59
C ARG A 109 -11.34 12.10 -18.06
N HIS A 110 -10.45 12.53 -18.95
CA HIS A 110 -10.65 12.48 -20.40
C HIS A 110 -9.68 11.46 -20.98
N ASP A 111 -10.03 10.17 -20.86
CA ASP A 111 -9.23 9.08 -21.40
C ASP A 111 -9.82 8.61 -22.73
N LEU A 112 -9.18 8.95 -23.85
CA LEU A 112 -9.64 8.61 -25.20
C LEU A 112 -9.52 7.11 -25.49
N MET A 113 -8.65 6.39 -24.78
CA MET A 113 -8.56 4.93 -24.88
C MET A 113 -9.78 4.22 -24.27
N ALA A 114 -10.66 4.94 -23.58
CA ALA A 114 -11.94 4.41 -23.08
C ALA A 114 -12.86 3.89 -24.20
N VAL A 115 -12.63 4.27 -25.46
CA VAL A 115 -13.32 3.72 -26.65
C VAL A 115 -13.13 2.20 -26.77
N ASN A 116 -12.05 1.64 -26.21
CA ASN A 116 -11.78 0.20 -26.19
C ASN A 116 -12.91 -0.62 -25.55
N GLN A 117 -13.74 0.00 -24.70
CA GLN A 117 -14.90 -0.65 -24.08
C GLN A 117 -15.94 -1.10 -25.12
N LEU A 118 -16.09 -0.39 -26.24
CA LEU A 118 -17.04 -0.75 -27.30
C LEU A 118 -16.63 -2.05 -28.02
N PHE A 119 -15.35 -2.41 -27.94
CA PHE A 119 -14.77 -3.59 -28.59
C PHE A 119 -14.38 -4.68 -27.57
N SER A 120 -14.88 -4.60 -26.33
CA SER A 120 -14.54 -5.57 -25.28
C SER A 120 -14.79 -7.04 -25.64
N PRO A 121 -15.81 -7.43 -26.44
CA PRO A 121 -16.00 -8.82 -26.85
C PRO A 121 -14.88 -9.37 -27.74
N ILE A 122 -14.16 -8.50 -28.45
CA ILE A 122 -13.07 -8.87 -29.37
C ILE A 122 -11.75 -9.02 -28.60
N PHE A 123 -11.58 -8.19 -27.57
CA PHE A 123 -10.46 -8.21 -26.67
C PHE A 123 -10.57 -9.36 -25.65
N VAL A 124 -10.58 -10.60 -26.11
CA VAL A 124 -10.47 -11.80 -25.25
C VAL A 124 -9.02 -12.03 -24.79
N ALA A 125 -8.82 -12.93 -23.82
CA ALA A 125 -7.48 -13.34 -23.41
C ALA A 125 -6.72 -13.94 -24.60
N GLY A 126 -5.46 -13.53 -24.78
CA GLY A 126 -4.62 -13.99 -25.90
C GLY A 126 -4.95 -13.44 -27.29
N PHE A 127 -5.88 -12.47 -27.40
CA PHE A 127 -6.21 -11.82 -28.69
C PHE A 127 -4.98 -11.32 -29.44
N TYR A 128 -4.09 -10.60 -28.74
CA TYR A 128 -2.89 -10.03 -29.35
C TYR A 128 -1.91 -11.09 -29.88
N TYR A 129 -1.75 -12.22 -29.16
CA TYR A 129 -0.93 -13.34 -29.63
C TYR A 129 -1.51 -14.01 -30.87
N LYS A 130 -2.84 -14.12 -30.97
CA LYS A 130 -3.50 -14.75 -32.11
C LYS A 130 -3.54 -13.86 -33.36
N THR A 131 -3.63 -12.54 -33.18
CA THR A 131 -3.89 -11.61 -34.28
C THR A 131 -2.64 -10.91 -34.80
N PHE A 132 -1.65 -10.61 -33.95
CA PHE A 132 -0.56 -9.69 -34.31
C PHE A 132 0.84 -10.32 -34.35
N MET A 133 1.03 -11.58 -33.97
CA MET A 133 2.38 -12.20 -33.97
C MET A 133 2.94 -12.44 -35.38
N TRP A 134 2.09 -12.44 -36.41
CA TRP A 134 2.50 -12.63 -37.80
C TRP A 134 2.06 -11.44 -38.66
N PRO A 135 2.92 -10.91 -39.55
CA PRO A 135 4.34 -11.26 -39.74
C PRO A 135 5.24 -10.73 -38.61
N ALA A 136 6.30 -11.46 -38.25
CA ALA A 136 7.20 -11.11 -37.13
C ALA A 136 7.81 -9.69 -37.23
N LYS A 137 8.16 -9.24 -38.45
CA LYS A 137 8.69 -7.88 -38.67
C LYS A 137 7.68 -6.79 -38.28
N PHE A 138 6.39 -7.03 -38.48
CA PHE A 138 5.33 -6.09 -38.09
C PHE A 138 5.07 -6.12 -36.59
N TRP A 139 5.22 -7.29 -35.96
CA TRP A 139 5.16 -7.42 -34.50
C TRP A 139 6.18 -6.48 -33.83
N GLU A 140 7.47 -6.63 -34.16
CA GLU A 140 8.54 -5.84 -33.54
C GLU A 140 8.46 -4.34 -33.88
N ALA A 141 8.14 -4.01 -35.14
CA ALA A 141 8.21 -2.63 -35.61
C ALA A 141 6.95 -1.79 -35.32
N ILE A 142 5.77 -2.42 -35.24
CA ILE A 142 4.49 -1.69 -35.24
C ILE A 142 3.59 -2.14 -34.09
N TYR A 143 3.25 -3.43 -34.03
CA TYR A 143 2.21 -3.90 -33.10
C TYR A 143 2.70 -3.88 -31.66
N GLU A 144 3.89 -4.43 -31.38
CA GLU A 144 4.45 -4.49 -30.03
C GLU A 144 4.65 -3.09 -29.43
N PRO A 145 5.29 -2.10 -30.10
CA PRO A 145 5.46 -0.77 -29.52
C PRO A 145 4.12 -0.07 -29.23
N ALA A 146 3.13 -0.22 -30.12
CA ALA A 146 1.81 0.36 -29.95
C ALA A 146 1.04 -0.32 -28.79
N ILE A 147 1.03 -1.65 -28.75
CA ILE A 147 0.39 -2.44 -27.69
C ILE A 147 1.06 -2.17 -26.35
N ARG A 148 2.40 -2.13 -26.27
CA ARG A 148 3.14 -1.82 -25.04
C ARG A 148 2.81 -0.42 -24.52
N ARG A 149 2.59 0.54 -25.42
CA ARG A 149 2.18 1.90 -25.05
C ARG A 149 0.74 1.97 -24.54
N ALA A 150 -0.16 1.15 -25.08
CA ALA A 150 -1.58 1.15 -24.74
C ALA A 150 -1.93 0.23 -23.54
N ALA A 151 -1.18 -0.85 -23.33
CA ALA A 151 -1.44 -1.86 -22.31
C ALA A 151 -0.40 -1.90 -21.19
N GLY A 152 0.71 -1.16 -21.32
CA GLY A 152 1.74 -1.08 -20.29
C GLY A 152 1.31 -0.24 -19.09
N LEU A 153 1.60 -0.73 -17.88
CA LEU A 153 1.38 0.00 -16.63
C LEU A 153 2.71 0.52 -16.08
N GLY A 154 2.79 1.84 -15.95
CA GLY A 154 3.94 2.54 -15.42
C GLY A 154 5.17 2.55 -16.35
N ARG A 155 6.11 3.45 -16.08
CA ARG A 155 7.38 3.58 -16.80
C ARG A 155 8.52 3.62 -15.79
N ALA A 156 9.44 2.67 -15.90
CA ALA A 156 10.69 2.73 -15.16
C ALA A 156 11.55 3.93 -15.63
N GLY A 157 12.36 4.49 -14.72
CA GLY A 157 13.43 5.41 -15.10
C GLY A 157 14.54 4.68 -15.88
N THR A 158 15.29 5.42 -16.70
CA THR A 158 16.46 4.89 -17.43
C THR A 158 17.79 5.34 -16.82
N ALA A 159 17.76 6.33 -15.92
CA ALA A 159 18.94 6.76 -15.19
C ALA A 159 19.29 5.73 -14.10
N ALA A 160 20.58 5.62 -13.79
CA ALA A 160 21.06 4.73 -12.75
C ALA A 160 20.49 5.11 -11.38
N ASP A 161 20.05 4.09 -10.62
CA ASP A 161 19.67 4.29 -9.23
C ASP A 161 20.91 4.59 -8.40
N THR A 162 20.84 5.68 -7.63
CA THR A 162 21.93 6.17 -6.77
C THR A 162 21.68 5.87 -5.30
N ALA A 163 20.57 5.20 -4.97
CA ALA A 163 20.26 4.79 -3.62
C ALA A 163 21.25 3.72 -3.12
N ARG A 164 21.52 3.77 -1.81
CA ARG A 164 22.29 2.74 -1.10
C ARG A 164 21.33 1.66 -0.63
N TYR A 165 21.73 0.40 -0.79
CA TYR A 165 20.96 -0.75 -0.30
C TYR A 165 21.84 -1.56 0.65
N GLU A 166 21.25 -2.02 1.76
CA GLU A 166 21.98 -2.76 2.79
C GLU A 166 21.47 -4.20 2.91
N ARG A 167 22.36 -5.08 3.37
CA ARG A 167 22.01 -6.45 3.77
C ARG A 167 22.35 -6.64 5.24
N MET A 168 21.43 -7.26 5.97
CA MET A 168 21.56 -7.60 7.39
C MET A 168 21.28 -9.09 7.60
N ASN A 169 21.99 -9.67 8.57
CA ASN A 169 21.74 -11.02 9.05
C ASN A 169 21.35 -10.93 10.52
N ALA A 170 20.31 -11.65 10.93
CA ALA A 170 19.84 -11.66 12.30
C ALA A 170 19.51 -13.07 12.77
N PHE A 171 19.62 -13.28 14.07
CA PHE A 171 19.28 -14.53 14.74
C PHE A 171 18.34 -14.21 15.90
N CYS A 172 17.31 -15.03 16.07
CA CYS A 172 16.38 -14.92 17.19
C CYS A 172 15.95 -16.31 17.63
N ASP A 173 15.42 -16.39 18.84
CA ASP A 173 14.78 -17.61 19.32
C ASP A 173 13.35 -17.68 18.75
N VAL A 174 12.62 -16.56 18.76
CA VAL A 174 11.28 -16.46 18.16
C VAL A 174 11.19 -15.29 17.19
N LEU A 175 10.81 -15.56 15.95
CA LEU A 175 10.38 -14.53 15.00
C LEU A 175 8.85 -14.49 14.95
N VAL A 176 8.27 -13.33 15.17
CA VAL A 176 6.83 -13.07 15.00
C VAL A 176 6.62 -12.22 13.75
N VAL A 177 5.78 -12.68 12.84
CA VAL A 177 5.49 -12.01 11.56
C VAL A 177 4.06 -11.45 11.59
N GLY A 178 3.95 -10.13 11.62
CA GLY A 178 2.69 -9.39 11.76
C GLY A 178 2.44 -8.98 13.21
N SER A 179 2.00 -7.74 13.41
CA SER A 179 1.81 -7.15 14.75
C SER A 179 0.35 -6.83 15.10
N GLY A 180 -0.59 -7.58 14.52
CA GLY A 180 -1.96 -7.61 15.03
C GLY A 180 -2.02 -8.10 16.49
N PRO A 181 -3.21 -8.14 17.13
CA PRO A 181 -3.36 -8.62 18.50
C PRO A 181 -2.66 -9.94 18.79
N ALA A 182 -2.80 -10.92 17.88
CA ALA A 182 -2.14 -12.22 18.00
C ALA A 182 -0.60 -12.11 18.00
N GLY A 183 -0.04 -11.26 17.14
CA GLY A 183 1.41 -11.08 17.03
C GLY A 183 2.00 -10.33 18.22
N LEU A 184 1.34 -9.27 18.69
CA LEU A 184 1.75 -8.54 19.89
C LEU A 184 1.75 -9.44 21.13
N MET A 185 0.70 -10.24 21.30
CA MET A 185 0.61 -11.18 22.41
C MET A 185 1.64 -12.31 22.32
N ALA A 186 1.87 -12.87 21.13
CA ALA A 186 2.89 -13.90 20.92
C ALA A 186 4.30 -13.37 21.19
N ALA A 187 4.61 -12.16 20.73
CA ALA A 187 5.89 -11.51 20.97
C ALA A 187 6.09 -11.26 22.47
N LYS A 188 5.07 -10.75 23.16
CA LYS A 188 5.11 -10.50 24.61
C LYS A 188 5.32 -11.79 25.40
N ALA A 189 4.54 -12.83 25.11
CA ALA A 189 4.65 -14.12 25.80
C ALA A 189 6.04 -14.76 25.63
N ALA A 190 6.63 -14.66 24.43
CA ALA A 190 7.98 -15.14 24.20
C ALA A 190 9.03 -14.28 24.94
N ALA A 191 8.86 -12.96 24.93
CA ALA A 191 9.76 -12.02 25.59
C ALA A 191 9.75 -12.18 27.12
N ASP A 192 8.58 -12.39 27.73
CA ASP A 192 8.39 -12.65 29.17
C ASP A 192 9.15 -13.90 29.64
N GLN A 193 9.36 -14.87 28.74
CA GLN A 193 10.13 -16.10 29.00
C GLN A 193 11.63 -15.93 28.69
N GLY A 194 12.10 -14.71 28.42
CA GLY A 194 13.50 -14.41 28.14
C GLY A 194 14.00 -14.82 26.75
N ALA A 195 13.12 -15.21 25.82
CA ALA A 195 13.51 -15.54 24.46
C ALA A 195 14.00 -14.28 23.71
N ARG A 196 14.99 -14.39 22.82
CA ARG A 196 15.30 -13.28 21.91
C ARG A 196 14.24 -13.22 20.82
N VAL A 197 13.45 -12.16 20.81
CA VAL A 197 12.31 -11.99 19.90
C VAL A 197 12.63 -10.97 18.82
N ILE A 198 12.25 -11.27 17.58
CA ILE A 198 12.09 -10.25 16.54
C ILE A 198 10.60 -10.18 16.21
N LEU A 199 10.01 -8.98 16.23
CA LEU A 199 8.65 -8.72 15.76
C LEU A 199 8.73 -7.85 14.49
N SER A 200 8.25 -8.39 13.37
CA SER A 200 8.23 -7.70 12.08
C SER A 200 6.82 -7.23 11.73
N GLU A 201 6.71 -5.96 11.34
CA GLU A 201 5.46 -5.34 10.89
C GLU A 201 5.69 -4.67 9.54
N LEU A 202 4.82 -4.93 8.55
CA LEU A 202 4.94 -4.34 7.22
C LEU A 202 4.67 -2.83 7.26
N GLU A 203 3.86 -2.36 8.20
CA GLU A 203 3.41 -0.98 8.35
C GLU A 203 4.31 -0.11 9.26
N PRO A 204 4.15 1.24 9.23
CA PRO A 204 4.79 2.16 10.18
C PRO A 204 4.58 1.84 11.65
N ARG A 205 3.37 1.42 11.97
CA ARG A 205 2.86 1.38 13.33
C ARG A 205 2.46 -0.04 13.65
N PHE A 206 2.89 -0.51 14.82
CA PHE A 206 2.46 -1.80 15.34
C PHE A 206 0.96 -1.77 15.70
N GLY A 207 0.29 -2.92 15.66
CA GLY A 207 -1.11 -3.07 16.06
C GLY A 207 -2.00 -3.79 15.06
N GLY A 208 -1.63 -3.81 13.78
CA GLY A 208 -2.43 -4.44 12.72
C GLY A 208 -3.89 -3.98 12.77
N SER A 209 -4.84 -4.93 12.79
CA SER A 209 -6.28 -4.64 12.84
C SER A 209 -6.73 -3.86 14.08
N ALA A 210 -6.02 -3.97 15.21
CA ALA A 210 -6.38 -3.24 16.43
C ALA A 210 -6.38 -1.72 16.24
N ASN A 211 -5.58 -1.21 15.30
CA ASN A 211 -5.49 0.21 15.01
C ASN A 211 -6.76 0.78 14.34
N TRP A 212 -7.66 -0.08 13.85
CA TRP A 212 -8.78 0.38 13.02
C TRP A 212 -10.07 -0.42 13.10
N SER A 213 -10.11 -1.59 13.73
CA SER A 213 -11.32 -2.40 13.83
C SER A 213 -12.38 -1.86 14.81
N GLY A 214 -12.10 -0.77 15.53
CA GLY A 214 -13.01 -0.21 16.53
C GLY A 214 -13.22 -1.06 17.79
N GLU A 215 -12.52 -2.19 17.89
CA GLU A 215 -12.65 -3.15 18.99
C GLU A 215 -12.07 -2.62 20.30
N THR A 216 -12.54 -3.19 21.42
CA THR A 216 -11.99 -2.94 22.76
C THR A 216 -11.24 -4.17 23.24
N ILE A 217 -9.98 -4.01 23.68
CA ILE A 217 -9.14 -5.08 24.21
C ILE A 217 -8.67 -4.68 25.60
N ASP A 218 -8.87 -5.56 26.59
CA ASP A 218 -8.58 -5.31 28.01
C ASP A 218 -9.21 -3.99 28.54
N GLY A 219 -10.42 -3.67 28.06
CA GLY A 219 -11.14 -2.45 28.44
C GLY A 219 -10.60 -1.15 27.83
N MET A 220 -9.64 -1.21 26.91
CA MET A 220 -9.08 -0.06 26.19
C MET A 220 -9.47 -0.09 24.71
N PRO A 221 -9.62 1.07 24.05
CA PRO A 221 -9.71 1.13 22.59
C PRO A 221 -8.54 0.38 21.95
N GLY A 222 -8.80 -0.41 20.90
CA GLY A 222 -7.81 -1.31 20.30
C GLY A 222 -6.50 -0.63 19.90
N ALA A 223 -6.58 0.59 19.36
CA ALA A 223 -5.39 1.37 18.98
C ALA A 223 -4.54 1.78 20.19
N ASP A 224 -5.18 2.13 21.31
CA ASP A 224 -4.49 2.48 22.56
C ASP A 224 -3.86 1.24 23.20
N TRP A 225 -4.59 0.11 23.18
CA TRP A 225 -4.07 -1.18 23.61
C TRP A 225 -2.84 -1.59 22.79
N ALA A 226 -2.90 -1.45 21.47
CA ALA A 226 -1.80 -1.80 20.57
C ALA A 226 -0.57 -0.91 20.81
N ALA A 227 -0.77 0.40 20.95
CA ALA A 227 0.30 1.34 21.27
C ALA A 227 0.95 0.99 22.62
N ARG A 228 0.14 0.66 23.64
CA ARG A 228 0.63 0.20 24.94
C ARG A 228 1.42 -1.10 24.84
N ALA A 229 0.91 -2.10 24.13
CA ALA A 229 1.58 -3.39 23.96
C ALA A 229 2.92 -3.25 23.21
N ALA A 230 2.94 -2.45 22.14
CA ALA A 230 4.17 -2.14 21.42
C ALA A 230 5.18 -1.38 22.30
N GLY A 231 4.74 -0.37 23.05
CA GLY A 231 5.59 0.38 23.98
C GLY A 231 6.13 -0.47 25.14
N GLN A 232 5.37 -1.48 25.60
CA GLN A 232 5.90 -2.46 26.54
C GLN A 232 7.02 -3.29 25.91
N LEU A 233 6.83 -3.78 24.68
CA LEU A 233 7.83 -4.56 23.94
C LEU A 233 9.11 -3.76 23.66
N GLU A 234 9.01 -2.46 23.42
CA GLU A 234 10.18 -1.56 23.29
C GLU A 234 11.05 -1.53 24.54
N GLY A 235 10.47 -1.76 25.72
CA GLY A 235 11.19 -1.80 27.00
C GLY A 235 11.93 -3.11 27.30
N TYR A 236 11.80 -4.14 26.46
CA TYR A 236 12.50 -5.42 26.64
C TYR A 236 13.87 -5.41 25.95
N ASP A 237 14.93 -5.69 26.70
CA ASP A 237 16.30 -5.81 26.16
C ASP A 237 16.45 -6.98 25.16
N ASN A 238 15.56 -7.98 25.24
CA ASN A 238 15.55 -9.17 24.40
C ASN A 238 14.57 -9.07 23.20
N VAL A 239 13.96 -7.92 22.94
CA VAL A 239 13.04 -7.72 21.82
C VAL A 239 13.64 -6.76 20.80
N ARG A 240 13.53 -7.12 19.51
CA ARG A 240 13.79 -6.21 18.39
C ARG A 240 12.53 -6.00 17.59
N LEU A 241 12.12 -4.74 17.49
CA LEU A 241 11.00 -4.31 16.68
C LEU A 241 11.49 -3.88 15.28
N LEU A 242 10.83 -4.39 14.24
CA LEU A 242 11.12 -4.07 12.84
C LEU A 242 9.84 -3.53 12.17
N PRO A 243 9.51 -2.23 12.34
CA PRO A 243 8.44 -1.62 11.57
C PRO A 243 8.84 -1.52 10.11
N ARG A 244 7.89 -1.26 9.20
CA ARG A 244 8.14 -1.09 7.75
C ARG A 244 8.84 -2.29 7.08
N THR A 245 8.77 -3.46 7.71
CA THR A 245 9.53 -4.64 7.36
C THR A 245 8.59 -5.75 6.92
N THR A 246 8.59 -6.02 5.61
CA THR A 246 7.80 -7.09 5.02
C THR A 246 8.63 -8.38 5.00
N VAL A 247 8.19 -9.40 5.72
CA VAL A 247 8.70 -10.76 5.53
C VAL A 247 8.04 -11.33 4.28
N TRP A 248 8.84 -11.57 3.24
CA TRP A 248 8.34 -11.94 1.91
C TRP A 248 8.71 -13.38 1.51
N GLY A 249 9.59 -14.05 2.26
CA GLY A 249 9.98 -15.43 2.00
C GLY A 249 10.27 -16.22 3.28
N TYR A 250 9.86 -17.48 3.31
CA TYR A 250 10.14 -18.45 4.37
C TYR A 250 10.71 -19.73 3.73
N TYR A 251 11.95 -20.06 4.10
CA TYR A 251 12.75 -21.15 3.56
C TYR A 251 13.13 -22.17 4.64
N ASP A 252 13.72 -23.28 4.20
CA ASP A 252 14.17 -24.38 5.05
C ASP A 252 15.05 -23.94 6.22
N GLY A 253 14.91 -24.65 7.34
CA GLY A 253 15.70 -24.39 8.55
C GLY A 253 15.38 -23.06 9.22
N ASN A 254 14.13 -22.61 9.13
CA ASN A 254 13.62 -21.36 9.73
C ASN A 254 14.44 -20.14 9.33
N VAL A 255 14.73 -20.04 8.03
CA VAL A 255 15.35 -18.87 7.42
C VAL A 255 14.27 -18.05 6.73
N LEU A 256 14.16 -16.79 7.10
CA LEU A 256 13.17 -15.86 6.56
C LEU A 256 13.88 -14.68 5.91
N ALA A 257 13.36 -14.28 4.75
CA ALA A 257 13.82 -13.10 4.07
C ALA A 257 12.81 -11.96 4.27
N ALA A 258 13.32 -10.79 4.64
CA ALA A 258 12.50 -9.60 4.85
C ALA A 258 13.10 -8.37 4.19
N LEU A 259 12.26 -7.38 3.89
CA LEU A 259 12.65 -6.10 3.32
C LEU A 259 12.14 -4.97 4.20
N GLU A 260 13.05 -4.23 4.82
CA GLU A 260 12.76 -3.02 5.57
C GLU A 260 12.86 -1.79 4.66
N ARG A 261 11.79 -0.99 4.65
CA ARG A 261 11.73 0.29 3.95
C ARG A 261 12.23 1.40 4.87
N VAL A 262 13.47 1.84 4.69
CA VAL A 262 14.16 2.75 5.62
C VAL A 262 13.89 4.21 5.30
N THR A 263 13.94 4.61 4.02
CA THR A 263 13.82 6.03 3.64
C THR A 263 12.83 6.34 2.52
N ASP A 264 12.00 5.36 2.12
CA ASP A 264 10.94 5.60 1.12
C ASP A 264 9.93 6.67 1.55
N HIS A 265 9.66 6.76 2.86
CA HIS A 265 8.72 7.69 3.48
C HIS A 265 9.33 9.08 3.79
N LYS A 266 10.57 9.34 3.34
CA LYS A 266 11.27 10.62 3.58
C LYS A 266 11.42 11.38 2.27
N GLU A 267 11.14 12.69 2.29
CA GLU A 267 11.47 13.58 1.17
C GLU A 267 13.00 13.60 0.94
N ARG A 268 13.76 13.75 2.03
CA ARG A 268 15.22 13.88 2.03
C ARG A 268 15.87 12.90 3.00
N PRO A 269 16.33 11.73 2.51
CA PRO A 269 17.13 10.80 3.31
C PRO A 269 18.40 11.46 3.84
N GLY A 270 18.81 11.11 5.07
CA GLY A 270 20.09 11.55 5.62
C GLY A 270 21.29 10.97 4.85
N LYS A 271 22.45 11.61 5.01
CA LYS A 271 23.67 11.21 4.31
C LYS A 271 24.08 9.78 4.70
N GLY A 272 24.17 8.90 3.71
CA GLY A 272 24.60 7.51 3.90
C GLY A 272 23.49 6.56 4.39
N GLU A 273 22.28 7.06 4.67
CA GLU A 273 21.15 6.19 5.01
C GLU A 273 20.83 5.26 3.83
N PRO A 274 20.63 3.95 4.07
CA PRO A 274 20.14 3.07 3.03
C PRO A 274 18.70 3.43 2.68
N ARG A 275 18.32 3.11 1.45
CA ARG A 275 16.94 3.15 1.02
C ARG A 275 16.14 1.99 1.57
N HIS A 276 16.65 0.78 1.33
CA HIS A 276 16.11 -0.46 1.90
C HIS A 276 17.20 -1.28 2.55
N ARG A 277 16.76 -2.12 3.48
CA ARG A 277 17.59 -3.13 4.12
C ARG A 277 16.97 -4.50 3.93
N TYR A 278 17.75 -5.38 3.34
CA TYR A 278 17.41 -6.78 3.14
C TYR A 278 17.84 -7.60 4.36
N TRP A 279 16.91 -8.28 5.00
CA TRP A 279 17.16 -9.10 6.16
C TRP A 279 17.16 -10.58 5.79
N VAL A 280 18.17 -11.31 6.28
CA VAL A 280 18.15 -12.76 6.42
C VAL A 280 18.03 -13.07 7.91
N ILE A 281 16.87 -13.58 8.34
CA ILE A 281 16.57 -13.87 9.73
C ILE A 281 16.55 -15.37 9.93
N ARG A 282 17.39 -15.91 10.80
CA ARG A 282 17.30 -17.30 11.25
C ARG A 282 16.65 -17.36 12.63
N ALA A 283 15.54 -18.06 12.72
CA ALA A 283 14.79 -18.23 13.97
C ALA A 283 14.86 -19.68 14.47
N LYS A 284 14.76 -19.92 15.78
CA LYS A 284 14.49 -21.28 16.28
C LYS A 284 13.03 -21.65 16.07
N SER A 285 12.12 -20.72 16.33
CA SER A 285 10.68 -20.85 16.12
C SER A 285 10.11 -19.62 15.42
N VAL A 286 9.02 -19.82 14.67
CA VAL A 286 8.35 -18.77 13.90
C VAL A 286 6.87 -18.76 14.24
N VAL A 287 6.33 -17.58 14.51
CA VAL A 287 4.89 -17.35 14.67
C VAL A 287 4.39 -16.51 13.50
N LEU A 288 3.50 -17.07 12.70
CA LEU A 288 2.84 -16.36 11.60
C LEU A 288 1.53 -15.76 12.11
N ALA A 289 1.52 -14.44 12.32
CA ALA A 289 0.37 -13.66 12.76
C ALA A 289 -0.03 -12.62 11.68
N THR A 290 -0.06 -13.07 10.42
CA THR A 290 -0.16 -12.21 9.22
C THR A 290 -1.57 -11.69 8.91
N GLY A 291 -2.55 -11.98 9.77
CA GLY A 291 -3.94 -11.56 9.58
C GLY A 291 -4.63 -12.25 8.39
N SER A 292 -5.67 -11.60 7.88
CA SER A 292 -6.44 -12.06 6.71
C SER A 292 -6.86 -10.88 5.84
N PHE A 293 -6.96 -11.11 4.54
CA PHE A 293 -7.53 -10.12 3.62
C PHE A 293 -9.03 -10.35 3.44
N GLU A 294 -9.78 -9.26 3.38
CA GLU A 294 -11.16 -9.30 2.90
C GLU A 294 -11.19 -9.62 1.40
N ARG A 295 -12.27 -10.25 0.95
CA ARG A 295 -12.51 -10.61 -0.45
C ARG A 295 -13.65 -9.78 -1.05
N PRO A 296 -13.54 -9.31 -2.30
CA PRO A 296 -14.64 -8.62 -2.96
C PRO A 296 -15.78 -9.58 -3.33
N LEU A 297 -17.01 -9.06 -3.41
CA LEU A 297 -18.15 -9.76 -4.00
C LEU A 297 -18.22 -9.53 -5.53
N VAL A 298 -18.66 -10.55 -6.26
CA VAL A 298 -18.79 -10.50 -7.72
C VAL A 298 -20.20 -10.08 -8.09
N PHE A 299 -20.34 -8.89 -8.65
CA PHE A 299 -21.63 -8.37 -9.14
C PHE A 299 -21.41 -7.37 -10.30
N PRO A 300 -22.42 -7.12 -11.15
CA PRO A 300 -22.31 -6.15 -12.23
C PRO A 300 -21.91 -4.76 -11.75
N GLY A 301 -20.77 -4.26 -12.23
CA GLY A 301 -20.26 -2.94 -11.85
C GLY A 301 -19.48 -2.89 -10.53
N ASN A 302 -19.08 -4.04 -9.99
CA ASN A 302 -18.21 -4.15 -8.80
C ASN A 302 -16.80 -3.55 -8.97
N ASP A 303 -16.48 -3.00 -10.15
CA ASP A 303 -15.21 -2.39 -10.47
C ASP A 303 -15.25 -0.85 -10.56
N ARG A 304 -16.43 -0.25 -10.34
CA ARG A 304 -16.63 1.20 -10.48
C ARG A 304 -15.95 1.98 -9.34
N PRO A 305 -15.43 3.19 -9.62
CA PRO A 305 -14.94 4.08 -8.56
C PRO A 305 -16.00 4.34 -7.49
N GLY A 306 -15.65 4.12 -6.23
CA GLY A 306 -16.56 4.20 -5.08
C GLY A 306 -17.01 2.82 -4.57
N VAL A 307 -16.81 1.73 -5.33
CA VAL A 307 -16.83 0.38 -4.77
C VAL A 307 -15.51 0.14 -4.04
N MET A 308 -15.58 -0.25 -2.79
CA MET A 308 -14.47 -0.47 -1.86
C MET A 308 -14.80 -1.66 -0.97
N LEU A 309 -13.77 -2.37 -0.49
CA LEU A 309 -13.90 -3.38 0.55
C LEU A 309 -14.37 -2.76 1.88
N ALA A 310 -15.17 -3.47 2.66
CA ALA A 310 -15.77 -2.95 3.88
C ALA A 310 -14.71 -2.62 4.94
N HIS A 311 -13.74 -3.51 5.16
CA HIS A 311 -12.60 -3.27 6.05
C HIS A 311 -11.74 -2.10 5.58
N ALA A 312 -11.61 -1.88 4.27
CA ALA A 312 -10.88 -0.72 3.77
C ALA A 312 -11.63 0.57 4.08
N ALA A 313 -12.95 0.58 3.92
CA ALA A 313 -13.79 1.72 4.28
C ALA A 313 -13.74 2.03 5.78
N GLU A 314 -13.84 1.00 6.62
CA GLU A 314 -13.68 1.10 8.07
C GLU A 314 -12.30 1.62 8.43
N ARG A 315 -11.25 1.05 7.84
CA ARG A 315 -9.87 1.46 8.10
C ARG A 315 -9.59 2.90 7.72
N TYR A 316 -10.06 3.37 6.56
CA TYR A 316 -9.95 4.79 6.18
C TYR A 316 -10.64 5.70 7.20
N THR A 317 -11.79 5.28 7.71
CA THR A 317 -12.55 6.06 8.68
C THR A 317 -11.84 6.11 10.03
N ASN A 318 -11.46 4.95 10.58
CA ASN A 318 -10.96 4.83 11.95
C ASN A 318 -9.47 5.20 12.06
N GLU A 319 -8.64 4.74 11.12
CA GLU A 319 -7.18 4.97 11.17
C GLU A 319 -6.78 6.30 10.55
N TYR A 320 -7.47 6.77 9.52
CA TYR A 320 -7.05 7.99 8.80
C TYR A 320 -8.00 9.17 9.02
N GLY A 321 -9.14 8.96 9.68
CA GLY A 321 -10.15 9.99 9.88
C GLY A 321 -10.76 10.44 8.55
N VAL A 322 -10.96 9.53 7.60
CA VAL A 322 -11.41 9.84 6.24
C VAL A 322 -12.66 9.05 5.89
N LEU A 323 -13.69 9.75 5.42
CA LEU A 323 -14.91 9.13 4.92
C LEU A 323 -14.71 8.69 3.45
N PRO A 324 -14.91 7.41 3.10
CA PRO A 324 -14.91 6.95 1.70
C PRO A 324 -16.02 7.58 0.85
N GLY A 325 -17.11 8.02 1.52
CA GLY A 325 -18.21 8.75 0.90
C GLY A 325 -19.24 9.22 1.93
N HIS A 326 -20.12 10.12 1.52
CA HIS A 326 -21.17 10.70 2.38
C HIS A 326 -22.49 9.92 2.34
N ARG A 327 -22.64 9.01 1.37
CA ARG A 327 -23.80 8.14 1.19
C ARG A 327 -23.28 6.76 0.86
N ILE A 328 -23.39 5.85 1.82
CA ILE A 328 -22.76 4.52 1.77
C ILE A 328 -23.87 3.47 1.71
N ALA A 329 -23.71 2.50 0.81
CA ALA A 329 -24.48 1.27 0.80
C ALA A 329 -23.50 0.13 1.16
N LEU A 330 -23.89 -0.71 2.11
CA LEU A 330 -23.11 -1.88 2.52
C LEU A 330 -23.71 -3.13 1.86
N PHE A 331 -22.86 -3.94 1.25
CA PHE A 331 -23.22 -5.25 0.70
C PHE A 331 -22.27 -6.29 1.26
N THR A 332 -22.76 -7.10 2.19
CA THR A 332 -21.96 -8.07 2.96
C THR A 332 -22.53 -9.49 2.85
N ASN A 333 -21.69 -10.49 3.14
CA ASN A 333 -22.07 -11.89 3.28
C ASN A 333 -21.65 -12.51 4.63
N ASN A 334 -21.15 -11.69 5.54
CA ASN A 334 -20.83 -12.04 6.92
C ASN A 334 -21.10 -10.84 7.83
N ASP A 335 -21.09 -11.09 9.13
CA ASP A 335 -21.18 -10.06 10.16
C ASP A 335 -20.00 -9.10 10.11
#